data_AF-A0A316PNG6-F1
#
_entry.id   AF-A0A316PNG6-F1
#
_cell.length_a   1.000
_cell.length_b   1.000
_cell.length_c   1.000
_cell.angle_alpha   90.00
_cell.angle_beta   90.00
_cell.angle_gamma   90.00
#
_symmetry.space_group_name_H-M   'P 1'
#
loop_
_entity.id
_entity.type
_entity.pdbx_description
1 polymer ?
#
loop_
_entity_poly.entity_id
_entity_poly.type
_entity_poly.pdbx_seq_one_letter_code
_entity_poly.pdbx_strand_id
1 'polypeptide(L)'
;MHTVYASCEGRGVQCFLAGELAALQVCGQRALLCGGPEDEAELASFLSFLGVARLKTQGCCPQGFAPHALPLLRFDVHRAPPVPPVPDGLRLENEPSLLAVRCIKGLSDGAVPPDSFAVDAAARRNRGLADIRALSADGTLAATAGVYALQPWEAYIGAVETAPAFRRRGCAGYLVSLLAHTYAQRPVRLICAEDMVPFYAKLGFARDGLLCDCVRTDT
;
A
#
# COMPACT_ATOMS: atom_id res chain seq x y z
N MET A 1 -26.69 -27.63 6.39
CA MET A 1 -25.69 -26.68 6.91
C MET A 1 -24.59 -26.54 5.87
N HIS A 2 -24.72 -25.56 4.98
CA HIS A 2 -23.64 -25.14 4.07
C HIS A 2 -23.81 -23.64 3.85
N THR A 3 -23.24 -22.85 4.75
CA THR A 3 -23.07 -21.41 4.55
C THR A 3 -21.66 -21.25 3.98
N VAL A 4 -21.57 -21.26 2.66
CA VAL A 4 -20.37 -20.79 1.95
C VAL A 4 -20.38 -19.27 2.06
N TYR A 5 -19.29 -18.72 2.60
CA TYR A 5 -19.00 -17.31 2.88
C TYR A 5 -19.76 -16.30 2.02
N ALA A 6 -20.46 -15.38 2.67
CA ALA A 6 -21.24 -14.32 2.03
C ALA A 6 -20.35 -13.41 1.17
N SER A 7 -20.70 -13.31 -0.11
CA SER A 7 -20.10 -12.40 -1.09
C SER A 7 -20.47 -10.96 -0.79
N CYS A 8 -19.57 -10.00 -1.10
CA CYS A 8 -19.98 -8.61 -1.31
C CYS A 8 -21.10 -8.59 -2.34
N GLU A 9 -22.31 -8.27 -1.90
CA GLU A 9 -23.48 -8.22 -2.77
C GLU A 9 -23.25 -7.18 -3.87
N GLY A 10 -23.00 -7.64 -5.09
CA GLY A 10 -23.42 -6.92 -6.30
C GLY A 10 -22.39 -6.48 -7.33
N ARG A 11 -21.07 -6.39 -7.07
CA ARG A 11 -20.06 -6.09 -8.13
C ARG A 11 -18.69 -6.69 -7.76
N GLY A 12 -18.32 -7.80 -8.40
CA GLY A 12 -16.95 -8.33 -8.31
C GLY A 12 -15.92 -7.35 -8.88
N VAL A 13 -14.63 -7.64 -8.71
CA VAL A 13 -13.57 -6.95 -9.44
C VAL A 13 -13.81 -7.17 -10.93
N GLN A 14 -13.92 -6.09 -11.70
CA GLN A 14 -14.07 -6.13 -13.15
C GLN A 14 -12.76 -5.70 -13.80
N CYS A 15 -12.31 -6.43 -14.80
CA CYS A 15 -11.13 -6.08 -15.59
C CYS A 15 -11.55 -5.78 -17.03
N PHE A 16 -11.09 -4.66 -17.55
CA PHE A 16 -11.30 -4.22 -18.92
C PHE A 16 -9.95 -3.96 -19.59
N LEU A 17 -9.92 -4.04 -20.90
CA LEU A 17 -8.82 -3.52 -21.70
C LEU A 17 -9.20 -2.12 -22.16
N ALA A 18 -8.25 -1.19 -22.09
CA ALA A 18 -8.38 0.19 -22.56
C ALA A 18 -7.44 0.37 -23.76
N GLY A 19 -7.84 -0.18 -24.91
CA GLY A 19 -6.93 -0.40 -26.06
C GLY A 19 -6.14 -1.70 -25.92
N GLU A 20 -5.07 -1.85 -26.70
CA GLU A 20 -4.27 -3.07 -26.76
C GLU A 20 -3.28 -3.23 -25.58
N LEU A 21 -2.82 -2.10 -25.01
CA LEU A 21 -1.69 -2.08 -24.07
C LEU A 21 -2.04 -1.62 -22.65
N ALA A 22 -3.30 -1.27 -22.37
CA ALA A 22 -3.72 -0.86 -21.04
C ALA A 22 -4.83 -1.75 -20.47
N ALA A 23 -4.74 -1.98 -19.17
CA ALA A 23 -5.69 -2.75 -18.39
C ALA A 23 -6.28 -1.88 -17.29
N LEU A 24 -7.61 -1.89 -17.19
CA LEU A 24 -8.39 -1.18 -16.18
C LEU A 24 -9.05 -2.19 -15.25
N GLN A 25 -8.67 -2.16 -13.98
CA GLN A 25 -9.35 -2.91 -12.93
C GLN A 25 -10.29 -1.99 -12.16
N VAL A 26 -11.55 -2.38 -11.98
CA VAL A 26 -12.58 -1.61 -11.27
C VAL A 26 -13.13 -2.42 -10.10
N CYS A 27 -13.24 -1.77 -8.94
CA CYS A 27 -13.79 -2.33 -7.71
C CYS A 27 -14.63 -1.25 -7.00
N GLY A 28 -15.95 -1.32 -7.15
CA GLY A 28 -16.86 -0.26 -6.68
C GLY A 28 -16.56 1.06 -7.38
N GLN A 29 -16.41 2.15 -6.62
CA GLN A 29 -16.09 3.48 -7.16
C GLN A 29 -14.58 3.73 -7.33
N ARG A 30 -13.76 2.67 -7.29
CA ARG A 30 -12.30 2.76 -7.41
C ARG A 30 -11.82 2.01 -8.63
N ALA A 31 -10.82 2.55 -9.30
CA ALA A 31 -10.16 1.90 -10.40
C ALA A 31 -8.63 1.97 -10.31
N LEU A 32 -7.95 1.01 -10.92
CA LEU A 32 -6.52 0.97 -11.17
C LEU A 32 -6.31 0.82 -12.67
N LEU A 33 -5.56 1.74 -13.27
CA LEU A 33 -5.15 1.70 -14.66
C LEU A 33 -3.66 1.39 -14.75
N CYS A 34 -3.33 0.35 -15.50
CA CYS A 34 -1.96 -0.01 -15.86
C CYS A 34 -1.79 0.17 -17.37
N GLY A 35 -0.73 0.87 -17.80
CA GLY A 35 -0.52 1.21 -19.21
C GLY A 35 -1.14 2.56 -19.60
N GLY A 36 -0.83 3.01 -20.82
CA GLY A 36 -1.42 4.22 -21.40
C GLY A 36 -2.66 3.84 -22.22
N PRO A 37 -3.82 4.45 -21.98
CA PRO A 37 -5.00 4.23 -22.82
C PRO A 37 -4.75 4.81 -24.22
N GLU A 38 -5.34 4.22 -25.25
CA GLU A 38 -5.28 4.77 -26.61
C GLU A 38 -6.11 6.04 -26.78
N ASP A 39 -7.25 6.12 -26.08
CA ASP A 39 -8.15 7.28 -26.06
C ASP A 39 -8.47 7.69 -24.62
N GLU A 40 -7.94 8.85 -24.21
CA GLU A 40 -8.15 9.41 -22.87
C GLU A 40 -9.59 9.92 -22.65
N ALA A 41 -10.27 10.38 -23.70
CA ALA A 41 -11.63 10.91 -23.62
C ALA A 41 -12.66 9.78 -23.51
N GLU A 42 -12.42 8.67 -24.23
CA GLU A 42 -13.20 7.45 -24.06
C GLU A 42 -13.04 6.89 -22.65
N LEU A 43 -11.80 6.79 -22.16
CA LEU A 43 -11.53 6.34 -20.79
C LEU A 43 -12.25 7.21 -19.76
N ALA A 44 -12.16 8.54 -19.87
CA ALA A 44 -12.84 9.46 -18.94
C ALA A 44 -14.37 9.24 -18.94
N SER A 45 -14.96 9.08 -20.14
CA SER A 45 -16.39 8.82 -20.31
C SER A 45 -16.79 7.46 -19.71
N PHE A 46 -15.98 6.42 -19.93
CA PHE A 46 -16.21 5.09 -19.39
C PHE A 46 -16.10 5.05 -17.86
N LEU A 47 -15.10 5.72 -17.28
CA LEU A 47 -14.97 5.87 -15.82
C LEU A 47 -16.16 6.61 -15.21
N SER A 48 -16.68 7.63 -15.91
CA SER A 48 -17.89 8.34 -15.51
C SER A 48 -19.11 7.41 -15.49
N PHE A 49 -19.32 6.66 -16.59
CA PHE A 49 -20.39 5.66 -16.72
C PHE A 49 -20.36 4.59 -15.62
N LEU A 50 -19.17 4.09 -15.28
CA LEU A 50 -19.00 3.11 -14.20
C LEU A 50 -19.15 3.70 -12.80
N GLY A 51 -19.24 5.03 -12.66
CA GLY A 51 -19.34 5.72 -11.39
C GLY A 51 -18.01 5.71 -10.61
N VAL A 52 -16.88 5.65 -11.30
CA VAL A 52 -15.56 5.70 -10.66
C VAL A 52 -15.30 7.10 -10.11
N ALA A 53 -15.03 7.18 -8.81
CA ALA A 53 -14.71 8.42 -8.10
C ALA A 53 -13.22 8.56 -7.80
N ARG A 54 -12.45 7.46 -7.82
CA ARG A 54 -11.00 7.48 -7.55
C ARG A 54 -10.26 6.51 -8.47
N LEU A 55 -9.25 7.01 -9.17
CA LEU A 55 -8.44 6.25 -10.12
C LEU A 55 -6.97 6.29 -9.70
N LYS A 56 -6.31 5.14 -9.62
CA LYS A 56 -4.85 5.06 -9.50
C LYS A 56 -4.24 4.76 -10.87
N THR A 57 -3.23 5.52 -11.27
CA THR A 57 -2.52 5.35 -12.55
C THR A 57 -1.08 5.82 -12.45
N GLN A 58 -0.19 5.28 -13.28
CA GLN A 58 1.16 5.83 -13.50
C GLN A 58 1.21 6.85 -14.65
N GLY A 59 0.12 6.95 -15.43
CA GLY A 59 -0.01 7.86 -16.57
C GLY A 59 -0.63 9.21 -16.20
N CYS A 60 -1.14 9.89 -17.23
CA CYS A 60 -1.87 11.14 -17.10
C CYS A 60 -3.18 10.96 -16.31
N CYS A 61 -3.59 12.04 -15.64
CA CYS A 61 -4.89 12.11 -14.96
C CYS A 61 -5.97 12.42 -16.00
N PRO A 62 -7.00 11.57 -16.17
CA PRO A 62 -8.06 11.82 -17.14
C PRO A 62 -8.85 13.09 -16.83
N GLN A 63 -9.52 13.63 -17.86
CA GLN A 63 -10.44 14.76 -17.70
C GLN A 63 -11.55 14.44 -16.68
N GLY A 64 -11.92 15.43 -15.87
CA GLY A 64 -12.90 15.27 -14.79
C GLY A 64 -12.34 14.69 -13.50
N PHE A 65 -11.02 14.51 -13.41
CA PHE A 65 -10.32 14.15 -12.19
C PHE A 65 -9.24 15.18 -11.83
N ALA A 66 -9.05 15.40 -10.54
CA ALA A 66 -7.94 16.15 -9.98
C ALA A 66 -6.80 15.18 -9.60
N PRO A 67 -5.57 15.41 -10.07
CA PRO A 67 -4.44 14.55 -9.75
C PRO A 67 -3.93 14.82 -8.32
N HIS A 68 -3.67 13.75 -7.58
CA HIS A 68 -2.83 13.78 -6.39
C HIS A 68 -1.60 12.90 -6.62
N ALA A 69 -0.44 13.53 -6.83
CA ALA A 69 0.81 12.82 -7.06
C ALA A 69 1.36 12.25 -5.74
N LEU A 70 1.61 10.95 -5.72
CA LEU A 70 2.22 10.24 -4.61
C LEU A 70 3.63 9.79 -4.99
N PRO A 71 4.67 10.22 -4.26
CA PRO A 71 6.04 9.75 -4.47
C PRO A 71 6.17 8.23 -4.41
N LEU A 72 6.72 7.65 -5.47
CA LEU A 72 7.24 6.29 -5.47
C LEU A 72 8.71 6.34 -5.10
N LEU A 73 9.06 5.73 -3.99
CA LEU A 73 10.42 5.67 -3.49
C LEU A 73 11.01 4.27 -3.66
N ARG A 74 12.31 4.22 -3.91
CA ARG A 74 13.11 3.00 -4.03
C ARG A 74 14.24 3.01 -3.01
N PHE A 75 14.44 1.89 -2.34
CA PHE A 75 15.54 1.68 -1.39
C PHE A 75 16.87 1.47 -2.12
N ASP A 76 17.92 2.12 -1.64
CA ASP A 76 19.31 1.92 -2.06
C ASP A 76 20.14 1.41 -0.88
N VAL A 77 20.41 0.10 -0.86
CA VAL A 77 21.18 -0.56 0.20
C VAL A 77 22.60 -0.01 0.35
N HIS A 78 23.18 0.56 -0.71
CA HIS A 78 24.54 1.11 -0.65
C HIS A 78 24.61 2.48 0.02
N ARG A 79 23.47 3.18 0.11
CA ARG A 79 23.34 4.49 0.77
C ARG A 79 22.60 4.42 2.10
N ALA A 80 21.97 3.29 2.39
CA ALA A 80 21.19 3.10 3.60
C ALA A 80 22.08 3.02 4.85
N PRO A 81 21.70 3.66 5.95
CA PRO A 81 22.32 3.40 7.24
C PRO A 81 22.01 1.96 7.69
N PRO A 82 22.81 1.37 8.61
CA PRO A 82 22.49 0.07 9.17
C PRO A 82 21.14 0.09 9.90
N VAL A 83 20.49 -1.07 9.96
CA VAL A 83 19.23 -1.24 10.70
C VAL A 83 19.45 -0.80 12.16
N PRO A 84 18.67 0.16 12.68
CA PRO A 84 18.80 0.59 14.07
C PRO A 84 18.42 -0.55 15.03
N PRO A 85 18.83 -0.50 16.31
CA PRO A 85 18.36 -1.45 17.31
C PRO A 85 16.83 -1.32 17.51
N VAL A 86 16.22 -2.39 18.03
CA VAL A 86 14.80 -2.36 18.46
C VAL A 86 14.64 -1.25 19.51
N PRO A 87 13.64 -0.36 19.37
CA PRO A 87 13.44 0.71 20.35
C PRO A 87 13.16 0.17 21.77
N ASP A 88 13.65 0.88 22.78
CA ASP A 88 13.56 0.47 24.18
C ASP A 88 12.12 0.17 24.62
N GLY A 89 11.97 -0.94 25.36
CA GLY A 89 10.69 -1.42 25.88
C GLY A 89 9.75 -1.98 24.80
N LEU A 90 10.20 -2.13 23.55
CA LEU A 90 9.44 -2.78 22.48
C LEU A 90 10.02 -4.14 22.12
N ARG A 91 9.17 -5.02 21.61
CA ARG A 91 9.55 -6.33 21.07
C ARG A 91 9.13 -6.44 19.61
N LEU A 92 9.99 -7.05 18.80
CA LEU A 92 9.66 -7.39 17.42
C LEU A 92 8.73 -8.61 17.38
N GLU A 93 7.57 -8.41 16.78
CA GLU A 93 6.63 -9.45 16.40
C GLU A 93 6.90 -9.85 14.95
N ASN A 94 7.42 -11.07 14.75
CA ASN A 94 7.73 -11.58 13.41
C ASN A 94 6.47 -11.98 12.63
N GLU A 95 5.43 -12.42 13.33
CA GLU A 95 4.16 -12.84 12.75
C GLU A 95 3.00 -12.29 13.59
N PRO A 96 2.74 -10.97 13.56
CA PRO A 96 1.70 -10.37 14.38
C PRO A 96 0.31 -10.88 14.01
N SER A 97 -0.63 -10.77 14.95
CA SER A 97 -2.05 -10.99 14.68
C SER A 97 -2.56 -9.93 13.70
N LEU A 98 -3.00 -10.36 12.52
CA LEU A 98 -3.55 -9.46 11.50
C LEU A 98 -4.91 -8.86 11.92
N LEU A 99 -5.62 -9.53 12.84
CA LEU A 99 -6.80 -8.98 13.49
C LEU A 99 -6.48 -7.83 14.44
N ALA A 100 -5.28 -7.81 15.02
CA ALA A 100 -4.81 -6.69 15.83
C ALA A 100 -4.23 -5.58 14.95
N VAL A 101 -3.46 -5.93 13.90
CA VAL A 101 -2.87 -4.96 12.96
C VAL A 101 -3.95 -4.10 12.31
N ARG A 102 -5.05 -4.70 11.84
CA ARG A 102 -6.16 -3.95 11.21
C ARG A 102 -6.81 -2.90 12.13
N CYS A 103 -6.65 -3.04 13.45
CA CYS A 103 -7.23 -2.15 14.45
C CYS A 103 -6.31 -0.96 14.79
N ILE A 104 -5.10 -0.91 14.23
CA ILE A 104 -4.22 0.25 14.41
C ILE A 104 -4.85 1.48 13.76
N LYS A 105 -5.08 2.51 14.57
CA LYS A 105 -5.63 3.79 14.10
C LYS A 105 -4.68 4.46 13.10
N GLY A 106 -5.19 4.79 11.92
CA GLY A 106 -4.45 5.45 10.83
C GLY A 106 -4.07 4.51 9.68
N LEU A 107 -4.15 3.19 9.89
CA LEU A 107 -3.76 2.22 8.86
C LEU A 107 -4.67 2.20 7.63
N SER A 108 -5.95 2.52 7.81
CA SER A 108 -6.96 2.56 6.76
C SER A 108 -7.68 3.91 6.80
N ASP A 109 -7.95 4.47 5.62
CA ASP A 109 -8.84 5.60 5.40
C ASP A 109 -10.33 5.20 5.46
N GLY A 110 -10.61 3.96 5.86
CA GLY A 110 -11.96 3.38 5.88
C GLY A 110 -12.41 2.86 4.51
N ALA A 111 -11.61 3.06 3.45
CA ALA A 111 -12.00 2.66 2.13
C ALA A 111 -11.93 1.13 1.95
N VAL A 112 -11.08 0.42 2.68
CA VAL A 112 -11.09 -1.05 2.71
C VAL A 112 -11.67 -1.53 4.04
N PRO A 113 -12.71 -2.38 4.05
CA PRO A 113 -13.22 -2.96 5.28
C PRO A 113 -12.09 -3.67 6.06
N PRO A 114 -11.95 -3.46 7.37
CA PRO A 114 -10.85 -4.03 8.14
C PRO A 114 -10.78 -5.57 8.06
N ASP A 115 -11.93 -6.24 7.97
CA ASP A 115 -12.01 -7.70 7.80
C ASP A 115 -11.42 -8.14 6.45
N SER A 116 -11.72 -7.42 5.37
CA SER A 116 -11.17 -7.70 4.03
C SER A 116 -9.65 -7.56 4.01
N PHE A 117 -9.10 -6.54 4.69
CA PHE A 117 -7.65 -6.37 4.82
C PHE A 117 -7.01 -7.57 5.54
N ALA A 118 -7.56 -7.99 6.70
CA ALA A 118 -6.96 -9.06 7.49
C ALA A 118 -7.00 -10.41 6.74
N VAL A 119 -8.08 -10.70 6.03
CA VAL A 119 -8.23 -11.92 5.23
C VAL A 119 -7.24 -11.94 4.06
N ASP A 120 -7.14 -10.85 3.30
CA ASP A 120 -6.22 -10.75 2.17
C ASP A 120 -4.74 -10.79 2.62
N ALA A 121 -4.39 -10.05 3.67
CA ALA A 121 -3.06 -10.08 4.26
C ALA A 121 -2.68 -11.50 4.76
N ALA A 122 -3.62 -12.22 5.40
CA ALA A 122 -3.40 -13.59 5.85
C ALA A 122 -3.19 -14.54 4.66
N ALA A 123 -4.02 -14.40 3.63
CA ALA A 123 -3.93 -15.19 2.41
C ALA A 123 -2.58 -15.01 1.69
N ARG A 124 -2.06 -13.78 1.64
CA ARG A 124 -0.74 -13.48 1.06
C ARG A 124 0.40 -14.02 1.93
N ARG A 125 0.37 -13.77 3.24
CA ARG A 125 1.38 -14.25 4.18
C ARG A 125 1.51 -15.77 4.15
N ASN A 126 0.40 -16.50 4.20
CA ASN A 126 0.39 -17.97 4.19
C ASN A 126 0.92 -18.58 2.89
N ARG A 127 0.98 -17.80 1.80
CA ARG A 127 1.54 -18.20 0.50
C ARG A 127 2.99 -17.73 0.32
N GLY A 128 3.59 -17.10 1.32
CA GLY A 128 4.92 -16.50 1.21
C GLY A 128 4.96 -15.27 0.29
N LEU A 129 3.82 -14.61 0.06
CA LEU A 129 3.69 -13.42 -0.79
C LEU A 129 3.64 -12.11 0.01
N ALA A 130 3.69 -12.20 1.33
CA ALA A 130 3.79 -11.05 2.23
C ALA A 130 4.61 -11.38 3.47
N ASP A 131 5.30 -10.38 3.99
CA ASP A 131 6.04 -10.41 5.26
C ASP A 131 5.63 -9.21 6.09
N ILE A 132 4.86 -9.44 7.14
CA ILE A 132 4.23 -8.40 7.95
C ILE A 132 4.84 -8.46 9.34
N ARG A 133 5.40 -7.34 9.78
CA ARG A 133 6.05 -7.21 11.09
C ARG A 133 5.32 -6.18 11.95
N ALA A 134 5.49 -6.31 13.25
CA ALA A 134 5.04 -5.29 14.18
C ALA A 134 6.01 -5.11 15.34
N LEU A 135 5.84 -4.00 16.04
CA LEU A 135 6.41 -3.80 17.37
C LEU A 135 5.29 -3.85 18.39
N SER A 136 5.52 -4.52 19.51
CA SER A 136 4.59 -4.55 20.65
C SER A 136 5.27 -4.06 21.92
N ALA A 137 4.48 -3.47 22.82
CA ALA A 137 4.84 -3.14 24.18
C ALA A 137 3.83 -3.82 25.10
N ASP A 138 4.28 -4.72 25.97
CA ASP A 138 3.43 -5.43 26.93
C ASP A 138 2.16 -6.05 26.29
N GLY A 139 2.34 -6.68 25.12
CA GLY A 139 1.25 -7.31 24.35
C GLY A 139 0.36 -6.35 23.54
N THR A 140 0.59 -5.03 23.64
CA THR A 140 -0.13 -4.02 22.85
C THR A 140 0.67 -3.65 21.60
N LEU A 141 0.03 -3.63 20.42
CA LEU A 141 0.69 -3.21 19.19
C LEU A 141 1.06 -1.71 19.22
N ALA A 142 2.34 -1.44 19.03
CA ALA A 142 2.93 -0.11 19.01
C ALA A 142 3.08 0.43 17.57
N ALA A 143 3.50 -0.42 16.63
CA ALA A 143 3.70 -0.06 15.23
C ALA A 143 3.63 -1.28 14.32
N THR A 144 3.39 -1.04 13.03
CA THR A 144 3.38 -2.08 11.99
C THR A 144 4.00 -1.57 10.71
N ALA A 145 4.58 -2.48 9.94
CA ALA A 145 4.94 -2.32 8.53
C ALA A 145 5.00 -3.72 7.92
N GLY A 146 4.78 -3.83 6.62
CA GLY A 146 4.94 -5.11 5.93
C GLY A 146 5.31 -4.96 4.47
N VAL A 147 5.93 -5.99 3.92
CA VAL A 147 5.97 -6.20 2.48
C VAL A 147 4.67 -6.90 2.09
N TYR A 148 3.79 -6.22 1.36
CA TYR A 148 2.46 -6.74 1.00
C TYR A 148 2.37 -7.28 -0.43
N ALA A 149 3.36 -6.96 -1.27
CA ALA A 149 3.58 -7.61 -2.54
C ALA A 149 5.03 -8.05 -2.60
N LEU A 150 5.26 -9.33 -2.31
CA LEU A 150 6.57 -9.96 -2.39
C LEU A 150 6.64 -10.81 -3.67
N GLN A 151 7.47 -10.38 -4.60
CA GLN A 151 7.75 -11.05 -5.86
C GLN A 151 9.25 -11.39 -5.94
N PRO A 152 9.68 -12.30 -6.81
CA PRO A 152 11.10 -12.52 -7.08
C PRO A 152 11.83 -11.27 -7.55
N TRP A 153 11.15 -10.39 -8.29
CA TRP A 153 11.71 -9.18 -8.90
C TRP A 153 11.43 -7.89 -8.13
N GLU A 154 10.60 -7.90 -7.08
CA GLU A 154 10.24 -6.69 -6.34
C GLU A 154 9.64 -6.98 -4.96
N ALA A 155 9.86 -6.08 -4.01
CA ALA A 155 9.20 -6.05 -2.71
C ALA A 155 8.55 -4.69 -2.48
N TYR A 156 7.25 -4.67 -2.20
CA TYR A 156 6.52 -3.44 -1.89
C TYR A 156 6.20 -3.32 -0.40
N ILE A 157 6.84 -2.35 0.27
CA ILE A 157 6.56 -1.99 1.66
C ILE A 157 5.31 -1.12 1.73
N GLY A 158 4.41 -1.45 2.64
CA GLY A 158 3.19 -0.72 2.91
C GLY A 158 2.70 -0.90 4.34
N ALA A 159 1.53 -0.33 4.61
CA ALA A 159 0.86 -0.37 5.91
C ALA A 159 1.80 0.06 7.06
N VAL A 160 2.61 1.10 6.83
CA VAL A 160 3.51 1.67 7.83
C VAL A 160 2.72 2.60 8.73
N GLU A 161 2.50 2.21 9.97
CA GLU A 161 1.79 3.04 10.96
C GLU A 161 2.37 2.86 12.35
N THR A 162 2.33 3.92 13.16
CA THR A 162 2.76 3.89 14.55
C THR A 162 1.66 4.50 15.41
N ALA A 163 1.15 3.71 16.35
CA ALA A 163 0.12 4.14 17.28
C ALA A 163 0.57 5.44 17.99
N PRO A 164 -0.35 6.41 18.21
CA PRO A 164 0.01 7.76 18.67
C PRO A 164 0.93 7.81 19.90
N ALA A 165 0.71 6.92 20.88
CA ALA A 165 1.52 6.83 22.11
C ALA A 165 2.98 6.40 21.87
N PHE A 166 3.28 5.82 20.71
CA PHE A 166 4.60 5.29 20.36
C PHE A 166 5.32 6.09 19.28
N ARG A 167 4.72 7.20 18.82
CA ARG A 167 5.34 8.07 17.80
C ARG A 167 6.60 8.73 18.35
N ARG A 168 7.52 9.08 17.44
CA ARG A 168 8.83 9.69 17.75
C ARG A 168 9.77 8.82 18.61
N ARG A 169 9.51 7.51 18.70
CA ARG A 169 10.40 6.52 19.36
C ARG A 169 11.20 5.66 18.37
N GLY A 170 11.20 6.00 17.08
CA GLY A 170 11.93 5.25 16.06
C GLY A 170 11.22 3.99 15.53
N CYS A 171 9.99 3.69 15.94
CA CYS A 171 9.26 2.47 15.59
C CYS A 171 9.15 2.22 14.08
N ALA A 172 8.62 3.20 13.33
CA ALA A 172 8.49 3.10 11.88
C ALA A 172 9.86 2.98 11.18
N GLY A 173 10.85 3.76 11.64
CA GLY A 173 12.21 3.73 11.09
C GLY A 173 12.86 2.36 11.24
N TYR A 174 12.71 1.74 12.42
CA TYR A 174 13.17 0.38 12.68
C TYR A 174 12.50 -0.63 11.73
N LEU A 175 11.17 -0.68 11.70
CA LEU A 175 10.44 -1.68 10.91
C LEU A 175 10.69 -1.55 9.40
N VAL A 176 10.69 -0.33 8.87
CA VAL A 176 10.95 -0.08 7.44
C VAL A 176 12.40 -0.44 7.09
N SER A 177 13.38 -0.06 7.93
CA SER A 177 14.78 -0.40 7.68
C SER A 177 15.00 -1.91 7.73
N LEU A 178 14.44 -2.59 8.72
CA LEU A 178 14.51 -4.04 8.85
C LEU A 178 13.99 -4.74 7.60
N LEU A 179 12.78 -4.40 7.15
CA LEU A 179 12.17 -5.00 5.97
C LEU A 179 12.97 -4.68 4.70
N ALA A 180 13.39 -3.42 4.52
CA ALA A 180 14.14 -3.01 3.34
C ALA A 180 15.48 -3.74 3.21
N HIS A 181 16.21 -3.90 4.32
CA HIS A 181 17.46 -4.67 4.33
C HIS A 181 17.22 -6.17 4.12
N THR A 182 16.18 -6.74 4.74
CA THR A 182 15.82 -8.17 4.59
C THR A 182 15.59 -8.54 3.12
N TYR A 183 14.98 -7.63 2.35
CA TYR A 183 14.62 -7.84 0.96
C TYR A 183 15.54 -7.11 -0.04
N ALA A 184 16.69 -6.59 0.38
CA ALA A 184 17.58 -5.77 -0.46
C ALA A 184 18.17 -6.49 -1.69
N GLN A 185 18.05 -7.82 -1.77
CA GLN A 185 18.44 -8.61 -2.95
C GLN A 185 17.54 -8.38 -4.17
N ARG A 186 16.47 -7.60 -4.02
CA ARG A 186 15.58 -7.15 -5.09
C ARG A 186 15.21 -5.68 -4.89
N PRO A 187 14.69 -4.99 -5.92
CA PRO A 187 14.08 -3.68 -5.74
C PRO A 187 13.08 -3.67 -4.58
N VAL A 188 13.28 -2.77 -3.61
CA VAL A 188 12.32 -2.51 -2.54
C VAL A 188 11.72 -1.13 -2.75
N ARG A 189 10.39 -1.06 -2.81
CA ARG A 189 9.66 0.17 -3.08
C ARG A 189 8.60 0.45 -2.03
N LEU A 190 8.22 1.72 -1.93
CA LEU A 190 7.04 2.15 -1.20
C LEU A 190 6.48 3.41 -1.84
N ILE A 191 5.20 3.67 -1.55
CA ILE A 191 4.55 4.94 -1.87
C ILE A 191 4.27 5.66 -0.56
N CYS A 192 4.47 6.98 -0.55
CA CYS A 192 4.20 7.80 0.63
C CYS A 192 3.54 9.13 0.26
N ALA A 193 3.07 9.87 1.27
CA ALA A 193 2.74 11.28 1.11
C ALA A 193 4.03 12.10 0.88
N GLU A 194 3.91 13.24 0.18
CA GLU A 194 5.03 14.13 -0.14
C GLU A 194 5.82 14.55 1.12
N ASP A 195 5.13 14.91 2.20
CA ASP A 195 5.74 15.32 3.47
C ASP A 195 6.55 14.21 4.17
N MET A 196 6.34 12.95 3.79
CA MET A 196 7.05 11.80 4.35
C MET A 196 8.34 11.48 3.59
N VAL A 197 8.61 12.11 2.45
CA VAL A 197 9.83 11.85 1.67
C VAL A 197 11.11 12.12 2.47
N PRO A 198 11.25 13.23 3.23
CA PRO A 198 12.45 13.46 4.06
C PRO A 198 12.65 12.41 5.15
N PHE A 199 11.56 11.79 5.65
CA PHE A 199 11.67 10.69 6.61
C PHE A 199 12.27 9.45 5.96
N TYR A 200 11.74 9.01 4.81
CA TYR A 200 12.25 7.82 4.11
C TYR A 200 13.63 8.02 3.52
N ALA A 201 13.99 9.25 3.11
CA ALA A 201 15.33 9.58 2.64
C ALA A 201 16.43 9.26 3.67
N LYS A 202 16.17 9.52 4.96
CA LYS A 202 17.09 9.17 6.05
C LYS A 202 17.28 7.67 6.22
N LEU A 203 16.34 6.85 5.72
CA LEU A 203 16.40 5.40 5.76
C LEU A 203 17.06 4.80 4.51
N GLY A 204 17.54 5.61 3.57
CA GLY A 204 18.16 5.14 2.32
C GLY A 204 17.21 5.01 1.13
N PHE A 205 16.02 5.63 1.17
CA PHE A 205 15.12 5.68 0.03
C PHE A 205 15.33 6.93 -0.83
N ALA A 206 15.22 6.79 -2.14
CA ALA A 206 15.24 7.90 -3.10
C ALA A 206 14.00 7.87 -4.00
N ARG A 207 13.64 9.00 -4.60
CA ARG A 207 12.55 9.04 -5.58
C ARG A 207 12.90 8.22 -6.81
N ASP A 208 11.96 7.39 -7.25
CA ASP A 208 12.07 6.57 -8.46
C ASP A 208 10.89 6.80 -9.43
N GLY A 209 9.85 7.51 -8.99
CA GLY A 209 8.71 7.86 -9.83
C GLY A 209 7.58 8.50 -9.05
N LEU A 210 6.41 8.54 -9.68
CA LEU A 210 5.16 9.01 -9.11
C LEU A 210 4.04 8.02 -9.41
N LEU A 211 3.14 7.83 -8.47
CA LEU A 211 1.81 7.28 -8.73
C LEU A 211 0.82 8.44 -8.70
N CYS A 212 -0.06 8.54 -9.69
CA CYS A 212 -1.16 9.48 -9.66
C CYS A 212 -2.38 8.83 -9.01
N ASP A 213 -2.88 9.44 -7.94
CA ASP A 213 -4.16 9.12 -7.31
C ASP A 213 -5.16 10.21 -7.68
N CYS A 214 -5.96 9.95 -8.69
CA CYS A 214 -6.88 10.88 -9.30
C CYS A 214 -8.23 10.82 -8.56
N VAL A 215 -8.75 11.96 -8.13
CA VAL A 215 -10.07 12.06 -7.47
C VAL A 215 -11.03 12.80 -8.39
N ARG A 216 -12.23 12.26 -8.59
CA ARG A 216 -13.22 12.88 -9.47
C ARG A 216 -13.58 14.27 -8.96
N THR A 217 -13.55 15.26 -9.85
CA THR A 217 -14.05 16.60 -9.55
C THR A 217 -15.57 16.54 -9.68
N ASP A 218 -16.29 16.79 -8.59
CA ASP A 218 -17.75 16.93 -8.66
C ASP A 218 -18.08 18.04 -9.66
N THR A 219 -19.04 17.77 -10.54
CA THR A 219 -19.62 18.78 -11.45
C THR A 219 -20.84 19.40 -10.77
#